data_AF-A0A941MAR7-F1
#
_entry.id   AF-A0A941MAR7-F1
#
_cell.length_a   1.000
_cell.length_b   1.000
_cell.length_c   1.000
_cell.angle_alpha   90.00
_cell.angle_beta   90.00
_cell.angle_gamma   90.00
#
_symmetry.space_group_name_H-M   'P 1'
#
loop_
_entity.id
_entity.type
_entity.pdbx_description
1 polymer ?
#
loop_
_entity_poly.entity_id
_entity_poly.type
_entity_poly.pdbx_seq_one_letter_code
_entity_poly.pdbx_strand_id
1 'polypeptide(L)'
;MTIAVKVENLGKCFLLGESFEHTLSSRVGDLLRGRLRRASGREEYWALKDVNFEVAEGEAIGIIGNNGAGKSTLLKVLSRITPPTTGRASVRGRLSSLLEVGTGFHPELTGRENVFLNGAILGMRKHEVQRKFDEIVAFSGVEKFIDTPVKRYSSGMYVRLAFAVAAHLEPDVLIIDEVLAVGDADFQKRCLGKMNDVARQGRTVLFVSHNMAAVQKLCTRAIWMRDGSVAMAGATESVITEYLDSGSRRLADGASLAPGVLYAHDPDGSPEDTACVTSLEMLAADGRPLDEAATCNPVRFRIGFSTARPYRSFSVVLQVSTADGVPLILTSTTPDHQQAFGVEPGCHFVDCDFESFPLAAGEYVLGLGLAIPGVEYVWRDEALCRLHVAPRDIYGSGLPPASNRYLVASSHHWSMPRKCDVQEGEASHG
;
A
#
# COMPACT_ATOMS: atom_id res chain seq x y z
N MET A 1 21.58 24.80 -2.80
CA MET A 1 20.90 23.62 -2.22
C MET A 1 21.86 22.46 -2.28
N THR A 2 22.15 21.80 -1.15
CA THR A 2 23.02 20.61 -1.16
C THR A 2 22.17 19.39 -1.46
N ILE A 3 22.63 18.52 -2.35
CA ILE A 3 21.91 17.29 -2.74
C ILE A 3 22.36 16.13 -1.85
N ALA A 4 21.41 15.50 -1.17
CA ALA A 4 21.61 14.34 -0.31
C ALA A 4 21.58 13.02 -1.10
N VAL A 5 20.64 12.91 -2.05
CA VAL A 5 20.50 11.74 -2.93
C VAL A 5 20.45 12.22 -4.37
N LYS A 6 21.29 11.65 -5.23
CA LYS A 6 21.32 11.93 -6.66
C LYS A 6 21.33 10.64 -7.46
N VAL A 7 20.33 10.47 -8.31
CA VAL A 7 20.13 9.30 -9.17
C VAL A 7 20.18 9.74 -10.63
N GLU A 8 21.08 9.15 -11.42
CA GLU A 8 21.36 9.54 -12.80
C GLU A 8 21.35 8.32 -13.72
N ASN A 9 20.45 8.32 -14.71
CA ASN A 9 20.26 7.30 -15.75
C ASN A 9 20.23 5.86 -15.19
N LEU A 10 19.62 5.70 -14.01
CA LEU A 10 19.72 4.47 -13.24
C LEU A 10 18.88 3.38 -13.90
N GLY A 11 19.51 2.25 -14.16
CA GLY A 11 18.84 1.07 -14.69
C GLY A 11 19.22 -0.20 -13.94
N LYS A 12 18.26 -1.10 -13.79
CA LYS A 12 18.46 -2.42 -13.20
C LYS A 12 17.70 -3.47 -14.01
N CYS A 13 18.47 -4.34 -14.66
CA CYS A 13 17.97 -5.50 -15.38
C CYS A 13 18.25 -6.77 -14.57
N PHE A 14 17.27 -7.68 -14.56
CA PHE A 14 17.38 -9.06 -14.08
C PHE A 14 17.25 -10.01 -15.26
N LEU A 15 17.87 -11.18 -15.17
CA LEU A 15 17.71 -12.26 -16.15
C LEU A 15 16.72 -13.26 -15.58
N LEU A 16 15.61 -13.49 -16.27
CA LEU A 16 14.62 -14.50 -15.86
C LEU A 16 15.14 -15.90 -16.19
N GLY A 17 15.00 -16.84 -15.25
CA GLY A 17 15.37 -18.26 -15.43
C GLY A 17 16.66 -18.74 -14.73
N GLU A 18 17.31 -17.94 -13.89
CA GLU A 18 18.36 -18.43 -12.99
C GLU A 18 17.76 -18.88 -11.65
N SER A 19 17.70 -20.19 -11.43
CA SER A 19 17.67 -20.74 -10.07
C SER A 19 18.98 -20.37 -9.37
N PHE A 20 18.89 -19.71 -8.22
CA PHE A 20 20.00 -19.31 -7.35
C PHE A 20 20.70 -20.55 -6.73
N GLU A 21 21.40 -21.35 -7.53
CA GLU A 21 22.35 -22.36 -7.07
C GLU A 21 23.73 -22.08 -7.67
N HIS A 22 24.43 -21.09 -7.12
CA HIS A 22 25.85 -20.92 -7.41
C HIS A 22 26.69 -21.90 -6.58
N THR A 23 26.73 -23.17 -6.98
CA THR A 23 27.83 -24.07 -6.59
C THR A 23 29.03 -23.85 -7.51
N LEU A 24 30.25 -23.86 -6.95
CA LEU A 24 31.51 -23.65 -7.67
C LEU A 24 31.73 -24.62 -8.86
N SER A 25 30.99 -25.72 -8.91
CA SER A 25 31.00 -26.71 -9.99
C SER A 25 30.35 -26.23 -11.30
N SER A 26 29.49 -25.20 -11.26
CA SER A 26 28.79 -24.71 -12.47
C SER A 26 29.73 -23.95 -13.42
N ARG A 27 30.79 -23.31 -12.90
CA ARG A 27 31.77 -22.56 -13.71
C ARG A 27 32.56 -23.43 -14.70
N VAL A 28 32.76 -24.71 -14.40
CA VAL A 28 33.46 -25.65 -15.30
C VAL A 28 32.51 -26.20 -16.36
N GLY A 29 31.23 -26.41 -16.01
CA GLY A 29 30.20 -26.87 -16.93
C GLY A 29 29.82 -25.85 -18.00
N ASP A 30 29.83 -24.56 -17.66
CA ASP A 30 29.47 -23.48 -18.59
C ASP A 30 30.55 -23.19 -19.63
N LEU A 31 31.84 -23.43 -19.30
CA LEU A 31 32.93 -23.32 -20.25
C LEU A 31 32.87 -24.40 -21.35
N LEU A 32 32.39 -25.60 -21.00
CA LEU A 32 32.23 -26.71 -21.94
C LEU A 32 30.93 -26.65 -22.74
N ARG A 33 29.87 -26.00 -22.21
CA ARG A 33 28.58 -25.82 -22.90
C ARG A 33 28.46 -24.55 -23.75
N GLY A 34 29.43 -23.64 -23.67
CA GLY A 34 29.44 -22.35 -24.37
C GLY A 34 29.38 -22.38 -25.91
N ARG A 35 29.43 -23.56 -26.55
CA ARG A 35 29.32 -23.70 -28.01
C ARG A 35 27.99 -24.27 -28.53
N LEU A 36 27.07 -24.74 -27.68
CA LEU A 36 25.90 -25.51 -28.13
C LEU A 36 24.52 -24.98 -27.72
N ARG A 37 24.43 -23.80 -27.10
CA ARG A 37 23.14 -23.31 -26.55
C ARG A 37 22.89 -21.82 -26.75
N ARG A 38 23.19 -21.31 -27.95
CA ARG A 38 22.96 -19.90 -28.33
C ARG A 38 21.51 -19.58 -28.76
N ALA A 39 20.53 -20.42 -28.39
CA ALA A 39 19.15 -20.32 -28.88
C ALA A 39 18.09 -20.82 -27.87
N SER A 40 18.22 -20.48 -26.59
CA SER A 40 17.07 -20.50 -25.67
C SER A 40 17.01 -19.12 -25.02
N GLY A 41 16.00 -18.32 -25.42
CA GLY A 41 15.83 -16.92 -25.06
C GLY A 41 15.96 -16.69 -23.56
N ARG A 42 16.96 -15.91 -23.17
CA ARG A 42 17.04 -15.33 -21.84
C ARG A 42 16.16 -14.09 -21.88
N GLU A 43 15.10 -14.09 -21.09
CA GLU A 43 14.21 -12.95 -21.02
C GLU A 43 14.78 -11.93 -20.03
N GLU A 44 15.03 -10.72 -20.53
CA GLU A 44 15.54 -9.60 -19.75
C GLU A 44 14.38 -8.84 -19.11
N TYR A 45 14.38 -8.76 -17.78
CA TYR A 45 13.39 -7.99 -17.03
C TYR A 45 14.00 -6.70 -16.47
N TRP A 46 13.55 -5.55 -16.97
CA TRP A 46 14.00 -4.24 -16.55
C TRP A 46 13.16 -3.72 -15.38
N ALA A 47 13.63 -3.95 -14.15
CA ALA A 47 12.97 -3.48 -12.94
C ALA A 47 13.15 -1.97 -12.69
N LEU A 48 14.21 -1.38 -13.24
CA LEU A 48 14.42 0.08 -13.30
C LEU A 48 14.97 0.45 -14.67
N LYS A 49 14.48 1.53 -15.27
CA LYS A 49 14.92 1.99 -16.58
C LYS A 49 14.92 3.52 -16.62
N ASP A 50 16.10 4.08 -16.86
CA ASP A 50 16.33 5.52 -17.04
C ASP A 50 15.76 6.40 -15.90
N VAL A 51 15.96 5.97 -14.66
CA VAL A 51 15.48 6.72 -13.48
C VAL A 51 16.42 7.89 -13.18
N ASN A 52 15.85 9.09 -13.06
CA ASN A 52 16.56 10.35 -12.81
C ASN A 52 15.81 11.20 -11.78
N PHE A 53 16.45 11.52 -10.65
CA PHE A 53 15.92 12.47 -9.66
C PHE A 53 17.00 12.92 -8.66
N GLU A 54 16.72 14.02 -7.97
CA GLU A 54 17.56 14.57 -6.91
C GLU A 54 16.72 14.85 -5.66
N VAL A 55 17.28 14.64 -4.48
CA VAL A 55 16.66 14.94 -3.17
C VAL A 55 17.60 15.86 -2.40
N ALA A 56 17.10 17.00 -1.96
CA ALA A 56 17.87 17.97 -1.19
C ALA A 56 18.09 17.51 0.25
N GLU A 57 19.18 17.96 0.89
CA GLU A 57 19.38 17.74 2.32
C GLU A 57 18.22 18.33 3.14
N GLY A 58 17.66 17.52 4.04
CA GLY A 58 16.54 17.90 4.89
C GLY A 58 15.16 17.82 4.22
N GLU A 59 15.10 17.31 2.99
CA GLU A 59 13.85 17.09 2.29
C GLU A 59 13.22 15.73 2.67
N ALA A 60 11.91 15.74 2.93
CA ALA A 60 11.10 14.53 3.03
C ALA A 60 10.35 14.30 1.71
N ILE A 61 10.72 13.24 0.99
CA ILE A 61 10.18 12.90 -0.33
C ILE A 61 9.42 11.56 -0.29
N GLY A 62 8.21 11.57 -0.85
CA GLY A 62 7.41 10.35 -1.04
C GLY A 62 7.81 9.61 -2.31
N ILE A 63 7.88 8.28 -2.27
CA ILE A 63 8.02 7.44 -3.47
C ILE A 63 6.77 6.56 -3.54
N ILE A 64 5.90 6.86 -4.51
CA ILE A 64 4.60 6.21 -4.70
C ILE A 64 4.56 5.45 -6.02
N GLY A 65 3.59 4.55 -6.16
CA GLY A 65 3.38 3.76 -7.38
C GLY A 65 2.86 2.36 -7.06
N ASN A 66 2.39 1.65 -8.08
CA ASN A 66 1.82 0.31 -7.93
C ASN A 66 2.86 -0.74 -7.49
N ASN A 67 2.37 -1.91 -7.11
CA ASN A 67 3.21 -3.10 -6.97
C ASN A 67 3.88 -3.41 -8.31
N GLY A 68 5.13 -3.87 -8.27
CA GLY A 68 5.92 -4.10 -9.49
C GLY A 68 6.54 -2.84 -10.11
N ALA A 69 6.16 -1.63 -9.71
CA ALA A 69 6.67 -0.38 -10.33
C ALA A 69 8.17 -0.11 -10.17
N GLY A 70 8.89 -0.91 -9.37
CA GLY A 70 10.35 -0.81 -9.18
C GLY A 70 10.80 -0.18 -7.85
N LYS A 71 9.88 0.25 -6.97
CA LYS A 71 10.19 0.95 -5.70
C LYS A 71 11.21 0.21 -4.83
N SER A 72 10.95 -1.07 -4.52
CA SER A 72 11.86 -1.88 -3.69
C SER A 72 13.21 -2.13 -4.38
N THR A 73 13.24 -2.22 -5.71
CA THR A 73 14.49 -2.31 -6.48
C THR A 73 15.29 -1.02 -6.39
N LEU A 74 14.64 0.14 -6.50
CA LEU A 74 15.27 1.45 -6.30
C LEU A 74 15.88 1.55 -4.91
N LEU A 75 15.13 1.17 -3.87
CA LEU A 75 15.64 1.19 -2.50
C LEU A 75 16.84 0.26 -2.30
N LYS A 76 16.83 -0.96 -2.86
CA LYS A 76 17.97 -1.89 -2.82
C LYS A 76 19.22 -1.34 -3.50
N VAL A 77 19.05 -0.56 -4.57
CA VAL A 77 20.17 0.10 -5.25
C VAL A 77 20.70 1.28 -4.42
N LEU A 78 19.80 2.11 -3.87
CA LEU A 78 20.18 3.22 -2.98
C LEU A 78 20.89 2.76 -1.70
N SER A 79 20.45 1.64 -1.13
CA SER A 79 21.08 1.02 0.05
C SER A 79 22.33 0.20 -0.26
N ARG A 80 22.74 0.14 -1.55
CA ARG A 80 23.90 -0.64 -2.03
C ARG A 80 23.82 -2.14 -1.78
N ILE A 81 22.61 -2.68 -1.54
CA ILE A 81 22.37 -4.12 -1.46
C ILE A 81 22.54 -4.76 -2.83
N THR A 82 22.15 -4.06 -3.89
CA THR A 82 22.27 -4.55 -5.27
C THR A 82 22.89 -3.50 -6.18
N PRO A 83 23.92 -3.83 -6.97
CA PRO A 83 24.51 -2.87 -7.89
C PRO A 83 23.56 -2.59 -9.06
N PRO A 84 23.55 -1.35 -9.60
CA PRO A 84 22.83 -1.03 -10.82
C PRO A 84 23.44 -1.75 -12.03
N THR A 85 22.63 -1.97 -13.07
CA THR A 85 23.10 -2.47 -14.37
C THR A 85 23.65 -1.31 -15.21
N THR A 86 23.00 -0.15 -15.14
CA THR A 86 23.42 1.10 -15.83
C THR A 86 23.22 2.31 -14.93
N GLY A 87 23.91 3.40 -15.25
CA GLY A 87 23.81 4.65 -14.49
C GLY A 87 24.45 4.57 -13.11
N ARG A 88 24.09 5.51 -12.24
CA ARG A 88 24.61 5.57 -10.87
C ARG A 88 23.62 6.20 -9.91
N ALA A 89 23.71 5.78 -8.65
CA ALA A 89 23.06 6.43 -7.53
C ALA A 89 24.11 6.82 -6.50
N SER A 90 24.06 8.07 -6.05
CA SER A 90 24.99 8.62 -5.06
C SER A 90 24.20 9.16 -3.86
N VAL A 91 24.70 8.86 -2.67
CA VAL A 91 24.13 9.28 -1.40
C VAL A 91 25.22 9.94 -0.58
N ARG A 92 24.93 11.15 -0.08
CA ARG A 92 25.82 11.92 0.78
C ARG A 92 25.47 11.65 2.24
N GLY A 93 26.43 11.13 2.99
CA GLY A 93 26.26 10.81 4.42
C GLY A 93 25.89 9.34 4.68
N ARG A 94 25.53 9.06 5.94
CA ARG A 94 25.06 7.76 6.42
C ARG A 94 23.61 7.56 5.99
N LEU A 95 23.40 6.56 5.13
CA LEU A 95 22.08 6.07 4.77
C LEU A 95 21.69 4.95 5.73
N SER A 96 20.45 4.98 6.21
CA SER A 96 19.85 3.85 6.89
C SER A 96 18.45 3.58 6.36
N SER A 97 18.02 2.33 6.49
CA SER A 97 16.73 1.88 5.99
C SER A 97 15.98 1.07 7.03
N LEU A 98 14.69 1.36 7.19
CA LEU A 98 13.77 0.54 8.00
C LEU A 98 13.33 -0.76 7.28
N LEU A 99 13.89 -1.07 6.11
CA LEU A 99 13.66 -2.32 5.37
C LEU A 99 14.06 -3.58 6.16
N GLU A 100 14.99 -3.44 7.10
CA GLU A 100 15.65 -4.57 7.77
C GLU A 100 15.40 -4.56 9.29
N VAL A 101 14.29 -3.98 9.74
CA VAL A 101 13.97 -3.90 11.18
C VAL A 101 13.90 -5.31 11.78
N GLY A 102 14.82 -5.58 12.69
CA GLY A 102 14.93 -6.87 13.40
C GLY A 102 15.95 -7.83 12.82
N THR A 103 16.60 -7.51 11.69
CA THR A 103 17.79 -8.27 11.25
C THR A 103 18.96 -7.95 12.19
N GLY A 104 19.74 -8.98 12.53
CA GLY A 104 20.91 -8.81 13.42
C GLY A 104 20.62 -8.84 14.92
N PHE A 105 19.36 -9.09 15.35
CA PHE A 105 19.12 -9.53 16.72
C PHE A 105 19.63 -10.96 16.90
N HIS A 106 20.28 -11.22 18.02
CA HIS A 106 20.79 -12.53 18.40
C HIS A 106 19.85 -13.18 19.44
N PRO A 107 19.26 -14.36 19.15
CA PRO A 107 18.23 -14.98 20.00
C PRO A 107 18.65 -15.23 21.46
N GLU A 108 19.92 -15.55 21.67
CA GLU A 108 20.49 -15.84 22.99
C GLU A 108 20.85 -14.59 23.81
N LEU A 109 20.91 -13.42 23.17
CA LEU A 109 21.23 -12.17 23.87
C LEU A 109 19.97 -11.54 24.46
N THR A 110 20.13 -10.81 25.56
CA THR A 110 19.09 -9.99 26.17
C THR A 110 18.62 -8.87 25.25
N GLY A 111 17.44 -8.29 25.51
CA GLY A 111 16.99 -7.09 24.80
C GLY A 111 18.01 -5.95 24.89
N ARG A 112 18.62 -5.74 26.07
CA ARG A 112 19.68 -4.75 26.27
C ARG A 112 20.85 -4.96 25.33
N GLU A 113 21.40 -6.17 25.30
CA GLU A 113 22.54 -6.51 24.44
C GLU A 113 22.17 -6.37 22.95
N ASN A 114 20.94 -6.74 22.58
CA ASN A 114 20.42 -6.57 21.24
C ASN A 114 20.27 -5.09 20.83
N VAL A 115 19.91 -4.20 21.75
CA VAL A 115 19.90 -2.74 21.49
C VAL A 115 21.30 -2.25 21.12
N PHE A 116 22.33 -2.70 21.81
CA PHE A 116 23.72 -2.34 21.49
C PHE A 116 24.21 -2.99 20.19
N LEU A 117 23.94 -4.27 20.00
CA LEU A 117 24.34 -5.01 18.80
C LEU A 117 23.67 -4.44 17.55
N ASN A 118 22.35 -4.31 17.56
CA ASN A 118 21.58 -3.81 16.42
C ASN A 118 21.86 -2.34 16.17
N GLY A 119 22.01 -1.52 17.22
CA GLY A 119 22.45 -0.13 17.07
C GLY A 119 23.80 -0.04 16.34
N ALA A 120 24.77 -0.89 16.67
CA ALA A 120 26.05 -0.95 15.99
C ALA A 120 25.93 -1.41 14.53
N ILE A 121 25.10 -2.42 14.25
CA ILE A 121 24.82 -2.91 12.88
C ILE A 121 24.21 -1.80 12.02
N LEU A 122 23.29 -1.02 12.59
CA LEU A 122 22.64 0.12 11.93
C LEU A 122 23.52 1.38 11.86
N GLY A 123 24.77 1.33 12.36
CA GLY A 123 25.75 2.40 12.23
C GLY A 123 25.78 3.42 13.37
N MET A 124 25.19 3.11 14.53
CA MET A 124 25.35 3.88 15.76
C MET A 124 26.68 3.56 16.43
N ARG A 125 27.39 4.59 16.88
CA ARG A 125 28.52 4.44 17.79
C ARG A 125 27.99 4.06 19.18
N LYS A 126 28.79 3.32 19.94
CA LYS A 126 28.40 2.83 21.29
C LYS A 126 27.87 3.95 22.21
N HIS A 127 28.47 5.13 22.18
CA HIS A 127 28.02 6.27 22.99
C HIS A 127 26.69 6.87 22.51
N GLU A 128 26.38 6.80 21.20
CA GLU A 128 25.08 7.22 20.66
C GLU A 128 23.98 6.29 21.17
N VAL A 129 24.23 4.97 21.17
CA VAL A 129 23.30 3.98 21.74
C VAL A 129 23.11 4.21 23.24
N GLN A 130 24.21 4.39 23.99
CA GLN A 130 24.15 4.57 25.44
C GLN A 130 23.36 5.82 25.84
N ARG A 131 23.54 6.93 25.12
CA ARG A 131 22.79 8.19 25.36
C ARG A 131 21.29 8.02 25.12
N LYS A 132 20.90 7.18 24.16
CA LYS A 132 19.50 6.98 23.74
C LYS A 132 18.85 5.75 24.34
N PHE A 133 19.58 4.98 25.15
CA PHE A 133 19.14 3.67 25.60
C PHE A 133 17.80 3.73 26.32
N ASP A 134 17.66 4.61 27.30
CA ASP A 134 16.42 4.74 28.08
C ASP A 134 15.24 5.20 27.22
N GLU A 135 15.48 6.10 26.25
CA GLU A 135 14.46 6.52 25.28
C GLU A 135 14.02 5.36 24.37
N ILE A 136 14.96 4.55 23.89
CA ILE A 136 14.68 3.35 23.08
C ILE A 136 13.82 2.36 23.86
N VAL A 137 14.21 2.07 25.10
CA VAL A 137 13.49 1.12 25.95
C VAL A 137 12.08 1.65 26.26
N ALA A 138 11.95 2.92 26.66
CA ALA A 138 10.66 3.58 26.90
C ALA A 138 9.78 3.64 25.63
N PHE A 139 10.40 3.82 24.46
CA PHE A 139 9.68 3.81 23.20
C PHE A 139 9.11 2.41 22.88
N SER A 140 9.91 1.37 23.08
CA SER A 140 9.52 -0.02 22.80
C SER A 140 8.43 -0.57 23.75
N GLY A 141 8.35 -0.06 24.99
CA GLY A 141 7.44 -0.59 26.01
C GLY A 141 7.84 -1.97 26.55
N VAL A 142 9.12 -2.33 26.47
CA VAL A 142 9.65 -3.63 26.94
C VAL A 142 10.52 -3.49 28.20
N GLU A 143 10.37 -2.41 28.96
CA GLU A 143 11.19 -2.04 30.12
C GLU A 143 11.37 -3.21 31.09
N LYS A 144 10.27 -3.90 31.42
CA LYS A 144 10.27 -5.04 32.35
C LYS A 144 11.01 -6.28 31.81
N PHE A 145 11.19 -6.38 30.50
CA PHE A 145 11.74 -7.54 29.82
C PHE A 145 13.11 -7.26 29.17
N ILE A 146 13.66 -6.05 29.35
CA ILE A 146 14.87 -5.63 28.64
C ILE A 146 16.08 -6.54 28.92
N ASP A 147 16.17 -7.11 30.12
CA ASP A 147 17.23 -8.03 30.54
C ASP A 147 16.85 -9.52 30.31
N THR A 148 15.76 -9.79 29.58
CA THR A 148 15.34 -11.14 29.16
C THR A 148 15.88 -11.45 27.76
N PRO A 149 16.37 -12.68 27.49
CA PRO A 149 16.77 -13.10 26.14
C PRO A 149 15.65 -12.91 25.11
N VAL A 150 15.96 -12.36 23.94
CA VAL A 150 14.96 -12.00 22.92
C VAL A 150 14.23 -13.22 22.35
N LYS A 151 14.81 -14.43 22.42
CA LYS A 151 14.09 -15.67 22.07
C LYS A 151 12.85 -15.95 22.94
N ARG A 152 12.71 -15.27 24.08
CA ARG A 152 11.54 -15.36 24.97
C ARG A 152 10.56 -14.21 24.77
N TYR A 153 10.84 -13.28 23.85
CA TYR A 153 9.93 -12.18 23.54
C TYR A 153 8.74 -12.72 22.75
N SER A 154 7.57 -12.09 22.94
CA SER A 154 6.51 -12.23 21.94
C SER A 154 6.98 -11.58 20.62
N SER A 155 6.36 -11.99 19.51
CA SER A 155 6.61 -11.37 18.20
C SER A 155 6.42 -9.84 18.24
N GLY A 156 5.41 -9.36 18.98
CA GLY A 156 5.16 -7.94 19.18
C GLY A 156 6.28 -7.23 19.93
N MET A 157 6.78 -7.80 21.03
CA MET A 157 7.90 -7.23 21.80
C MET A 157 9.18 -7.18 20.96
N TYR A 158 9.45 -8.24 20.20
CA TYR A 158 10.61 -8.33 19.32
C TYR A 158 10.61 -7.18 18.31
N VAL A 159 9.51 -7.00 17.58
CA VAL A 159 9.45 -5.96 16.55
C VAL A 159 9.42 -4.57 17.17
N ARG A 160 8.72 -4.36 18.30
CA ARG A 160 8.73 -3.06 18.98
C ARG A 160 10.14 -2.63 19.39
N LEU A 161 10.94 -3.55 19.94
CA LEU A 161 12.31 -3.23 20.32
C LEU A 161 13.20 -2.96 19.10
N ALA A 162 13.13 -3.81 18.08
CA ALA A 162 13.88 -3.61 16.84
C ALA A 162 13.55 -2.27 16.18
N PHE A 163 12.27 -1.93 16.13
CA PHE A 163 11.79 -0.68 15.58
C PHE A 163 12.22 0.52 16.43
N ALA A 164 12.16 0.39 17.77
CA ALA A 164 12.57 1.44 18.68
C ALA A 164 14.04 1.82 18.47
N VAL A 165 14.93 0.85 18.28
CA VAL A 165 16.34 1.10 17.96
C VAL A 165 16.46 1.89 16.66
N ALA A 166 15.81 1.41 15.60
CA ALA A 166 15.89 2.02 14.28
C ALA A 166 15.28 3.44 14.23
N ALA A 167 14.18 3.68 14.94
CA ALA A 167 13.53 4.99 15.04
C ALA A 167 14.35 6.03 15.83
N HIS A 168 15.31 5.58 16.64
CA HIS A 168 16.24 6.44 17.38
C HIS A 168 17.58 6.63 16.67
N LEU A 169 17.74 6.04 15.48
CA LEU A 169 18.90 6.27 14.64
C LEU A 169 18.95 7.73 14.16
N GLU A 170 20.15 8.23 13.95
CA GLU A 170 20.41 9.58 13.43
C GLU A 170 21.20 9.52 12.12
N PRO A 171 20.61 8.95 11.05
CA PRO A 171 21.25 8.93 9.75
C PRO A 171 21.11 10.30 9.07
N ASP A 172 21.98 10.56 8.09
CA ASP A 172 21.86 11.74 7.22
C ASP A 172 20.71 11.56 6.21
N VAL A 173 20.46 10.29 5.80
CA VAL A 173 19.37 9.88 4.93
C VAL A 173 18.64 8.67 5.52
N LEU A 174 17.33 8.79 5.77
CA LEU A 174 16.49 7.71 6.26
C LEU A 174 15.53 7.21 5.17
N ILE A 175 15.61 5.93 4.83
CA ILE A 175 14.62 5.25 4.01
C ILE A 175 13.59 4.60 4.94
N ILE A 176 12.32 4.85 4.65
CA ILE A 176 11.19 4.24 5.32
C ILE A 176 10.42 3.47 4.25
N ASP A 177 10.35 2.15 4.40
CA ASP A 177 9.47 1.31 3.60
C ASP A 177 8.24 0.92 4.42
N GLU A 178 7.17 0.54 3.73
CA GLU A 178 5.80 0.21 4.15
C GLU A 178 5.62 -0.61 5.46
N VAL A 179 6.71 -1.15 6.00
CA VAL A 179 6.87 -1.87 7.28
C VAL A 179 6.46 -1.05 8.52
N LEU A 180 5.99 0.18 8.36
CA LEU A 180 5.38 0.94 9.46
C LEU A 180 4.13 0.30 10.04
N ALA A 181 3.53 -0.67 9.33
CA ALA A 181 2.37 -1.41 9.79
C ALA A 181 2.67 -2.44 10.90
N VAL A 182 3.90 -2.55 11.42
CA VAL A 182 4.20 -3.51 12.48
C VAL A 182 4.01 -2.92 13.88
N GLY A 183 3.20 -3.58 14.71
CA GLY A 183 2.85 -3.15 16.06
C GLY A 183 1.33 -3.01 16.25
N ASP A 184 0.90 -2.56 17.43
CA ASP A 184 -0.49 -2.16 17.64
C ASP A 184 -0.70 -0.70 17.15
N ALA A 185 -1.96 -0.28 17.05
CA ALA A 185 -2.32 1.05 16.56
C ALA A 185 -1.66 2.18 17.39
N ASP A 186 -1.50 1.98 18.70
CA ASP A 186 -0.84 2.93 19.58
C ASP A 186 0.66 3.05 19.25
N PHE A 187 1.35 1.94 19.04
CA PHE A 187 2.75 1.91 18.63
C PHE A 187 2.93 2.55 17.25
N GLN A 188 2.09 2.20 16.27
CA GLN A 188 2.11 2.82 14.94
C GLN A 188 1.96 4.35 15.00
N LYS A 189 1.05 4.86 15.84
CA LYS A 189 0.87 6.29 16.06
C LYS A 189 2.14 6.95 16.64
N ARG A 190 2.81 6.28 17.59
CA ARG A 190 4.11 6.73 18.14
C ARG A 190 5.20 6.74 17.07
N CYS A 191 5.23 5.73 16.19
CA CYS A 191 6.18 5.64 15.08
C CYS A 191 6.01 6.80 14.09
N LEU A 192 4.78 7.05 13.64
CA LEU A 192 4.46 8.17 12.75
C LEU A 192 4.82 9.52 13.38
N GLY A 193 4.57 9.68 14.68
CA GLY A 193 4.99 10.87 15.44
C GLY A 193 6.51 11.07 15.39
N LYS A 194 7.27 10.03 15.73
CA LYS A 194 8.74 10.08 15.74
C LYS A 194 9.31 10.38 14.34
N MET A 195 8.73 9.84 13.28
CA MET A 195 9.17 10.11 11.91
C MET A 195 8.92 11.55 11.49
N ASN A 196 7.77 12.11 11.88
CA ASN A 196 7.47 13.50 11.64
C ASN A 196 8.49 14.41 12.36
N ASP A 197 8.89 14.05 13.58
CA ASP A 197 9.94 14.76 14.30
C ASP A 197 11.30 14.67 13.59
N VAL A 198 11.66 13.48 13.08
CA VAL A 198 12.89 13.24 12.30
C VAL A 198 12.89 14.09 11.02
N ALA A 199 11.77 14.14 10.28
CA ALA A 199 11.63 14.98 9.09
C ALA A 199 11.77 16.48 9.43
N ARG A 200 11.16 16.93 10.54
CA ARG A 200 11.23 18.33 10.99
C ARG A 200 12.61 18.76 11.50
N GLN A 201 13.44 17.82 11.93
CA GLN A 201 14.82 18.08 12.37
C GLN A 201 15.78 18.37 11.21
N GLY A 202 15.28 18.52 9.97
CA GLY A 202 16.08 18.83 8.80
C GLY A 202 16.86 17.62 8.28
N ARG A 203 16.37 16.41 8.54
CA ARG A 203 16.95 15.17 7.99
C ARG A 203 16.29 14.80 6.68
N THR A 204 17.06 14.18 5.80
CA THR A 204 16.54 13.72 4.51
C THR A 204 15.78 12.41 4.71
N VAL A 205 14.54 12.35 4.24
CA VAL A 205 13.67 11.17 4.39
C VAL A 205 13.15 10.74 3.02
N LEU A 206 13.33 9.47 2.70
CA LEU A 206 12.69 8.81 1.55
C LEU A 206 11.59 7.91 2.08
N PHE A 207 10.34 8.31 1.88
CA PHE A 207 9.16 7.61 2.39
C PHE A 207 8.47 6.83 1.27
N VAL A 208 8.55 5.50 1.31
CA VAL A 208 7.92 4.62 0.33
C VAL A 208 6.65 4.06 0.92
N SER A 209 5.51 4.36 0.30
CA SER A 209 4.21 3.92 0.81
C SER A 209 3.15 3.92 -0.28
N HIS A 210 2.19 2.99 -0.15
CA HIS A 210 0.92 3.04 -0.87
C HIS A 210 -0.15 3.85 -0.09
N ASN A 211 0.13 4.28 1.15
CA ASN A 211 -0.80 5.09 1.94
C ASN A 211 -0.66 6.58 1.59
N MET A 212 -1.52 7.07 0.69
CA MET A 212 -1.46 8.45 0.19
C MET A 212 -1.69 9.50 1.29
N ALA A 213 -2.57 9.23 2.26
CA ALA A 213 -2.76 10.09 3.42
C ALA A 213 -1.48 10.26 4.27
N ALA A 214 -0.70 9.18 4.46
CA ALA A 214 0.59 9.26 5.15
C ALA A 214 1.62 10.05 4.33
N VAL A 215 1.68 9.81 3.00
CA VAL A 215 2.57 10.54 2.10
C VAL A 215 2.24 12.04 2.11
N GLN A 216 0.96 12.40 1.99
CA GLN A 216 0.49 13.79 2.01
C GLN A 216 0.80 14.49 3.34
N LYS A 217 0.74 13.77 4.45
CA LYS A 217 1.04 14.31 5.78
C LYS A 217 2.54 14.48 6.04
N LEU A 218 3.37 13.59 5.52
CA LEU A 218 4.80 13.50 5.87
C LEU A 218 5.74 14.11 4.83
N CYS A 219 5.32 14.22 3.57
CA CYS A 219 6.18 14.60 2.46
C CYS A 219 5.66 15.86 1.78
N THR A 220 6.56 16.81 1.47
CA THR A 220 6.21 18.01 0.70
C THR A 220 6.37 17.83 -0.80
N ARG A 221 7.20 16.85 -1.21
CA ARG A 221 7.40 16.45 -2.60
C ARG A 221 7.21 14.93 -2.73
N ALA A 222 6.78 14.46 -3.90
CA ALA A 222 6.67 13.05 -4.18
C ALA A 222 7.18 12.71 -5.59
N ILE A 223 7.56 11.45 -5.77
CA ILE A 223 7.96 10.81 -7.02
C ILE A 223 6.98 9.66 -7.24
N TRP A 224 6.31 9.67 -8.38
CA TRP A 224 5.51 8.57 -8.85
C TRP A 224 6.33 7.68 -9.80
N MET A 225 6.52 6.43 -9.39
CA MET A 225 7.15 5.38 -10.18
C MET A 225 6.12 4.56 -10.95
N ARG A 226 6.41 4.28 -12.22
CA ARG A 226 5.62 3.41 -13.10
C ARG A 226 6.55 2.63 -14.02
N ASP A 227 6.38 1.31 -14.07
CA ASP A 227 7.10 0.39 -14.95
C ASP A 227 8.63 0.59 -14.93
N GLY A 228 9.18 0.76 -13.73
CA GLY A 228 10.61 0.96 -13.51
C GLY A 228 11.14 2.36 -13.85
N SER A 229 10.28 3.32 -14.20
CA SER A 229 10.64 4.70 -14.57
C SER A 229 9.92 5.74 -13.70
N VAL A 230 10.38 6.99 -13.72
CA VAL A 230 9.70 8.11 -13.06
C VAL A 230 8.63 8.67 -13.99
N ALA A 231 7.36 8.47 -13.65
CA ALA A 231 6.24 9.01 -14.40
C ALA A 231 6.02 10.51 -14.12
N MET A 232 6.15 10.90 -12.84
CA MET A 232 6.00 12.28 -12.40
C MET A 232 6.80 12.52 -11.13
N ALA A 233 7.32 13.74 -10.95
CA ALA A 233 7.90 14.19 -9.70
C ALA A 233 7.53 15.66 -9.46
N GLY A 234 7.15 16.00 -8.23
CA GLY A 234 6.63 17.35 -7.95
C GLY A 234 5.96 17.44 -6.58
N ALA A 235 5.16 18.49 -6.38
CA ALA A 235 4.43 18.68 -5.12
C ALA A 235 3.57 17.46 -4.80
N THR A 236 3.59 17.01 -3.55
CA THR A 236 2.95 15.75 -3.13
C THR A 236 1.50 15.66 -3.56
N GLU A 237 0.73 16.74 -3.35
CA GLU A 237 -0.68 16.80 -3.72
C GLU A 237 -0.90 16.55 -5.22
N SER A 238 -0.19 17.29 -6.09
CA SER A 238 -0.33 17.15 -7.54
C SER A 238 0.07 15.75 -8.02
N VAL A 239 1.13 15.18 -7.45
CA VAL A 239 1.62 13.84 -7.81
C VAL A 239 0.64 12.77 -7.36
N ILE A 240 0.06 12.89 -6.16
CA ILE A 240 -0.99 11.99 -5.67
C ILE A 240 -2.23 12.10 -6.56
N THR A 241 -2.67 13.31 -6.90
CA THR A 241 -3.83 13.51 -7.79
C THR A 241 -3.63 12.84 -9.14
N GLU A 242 -2.48 13.06 -9.80
CA GLU A 242 -2.20 12.46 -11.11
C GLU A 242 -2.02 10.94 -10.99
N TYR A 243 -1.38 10.45 -9.93
CA TYR A 243 -1.27 9.01 -9.67
C TYR A 243 -2.65 8.36 -9.57
N LEU A 244 -3.55 8.94 -8.78
CA LEU A 244 -4.92 8.45 -8.63
C LEU A 244 -5.76 8.63 -9.91
N ASP A 245 -5.51 9.67 -10.69
CA ASP A 245 -6.14 9.88 -12.00
C ASP A 245 -5.65 8.86 -13.03
N SER A 246 -4.38 8.46 -12.95
CA SER A 246 -3.79 7.49 -13.86
C SER A 246 -4.34 6.08 -13.71
N GLY A 247 -4.75 5.71 -12.47
CA GLY A 247 -5.50 4.48 -12.22
C GLY A 247 -6.83 4.49 -12.98
N SER A 248 -7.57 5.60 -12.93
CA SER A 248 -8.79 5.80 -13.72
C SER A 248 -8.58 5.94 -15.23
N ARG A 249 -7.35 6.21 -15.69
CA ARG A 249 -6.98 6.29 -17.12
C ARG A 249 -6.34 5.01 -17.66
N ARG A 250 -6.52 3.82 -17.04
CA ARG A 250 -6.28 2.55 -17.74
C ARG A 250 -7.33 2.32 -18.83
N LEU A 251 -7.29 3.20 -19.83
CA LEU A 251 -7.88 2.99 -21.13
C LEU A 251 -6.71 2.66 -22.05
N ALA A 252 -6.74 1.48 -22.63
CA ALA A 252 -6.14 1.28 -23.94
C ALA A 252 -6.66 2.41 -24.86
N ASP A 253 -5.74 3.20 -25.39
CA ASP A 253 -5.87 4.08 -26.56
C ASP A 253 -7.30 4.44 -27.00
N GLY A 254 -7.86 5.52 -26.44
CA GLY A 254 -8.90 6.32 -27.10
C GLY A 254 -10.27 5.66 -27.37
N ALA A 255 -10.55 4.46 -26.84
CA ALA A 255 -11.87 3.85 -26.93
C ALA A 255 -12.80 4.38 -25.82
N SER A 256 -13.94 4.96 -26.20
CA SER A 256 -15.05 5.18 -25.26
C SER A 256 -15.51 3.82 -24.73
N LEU A 257 -15.49 3.64 -23.41
CA LEU A 257 -16.09 2.46 -22.78
C LEU A 257 -17.58 2.39 -23.15
N ALA A 258 -18.11 1.17 -23.24
CA ALA A 258 -19.55 0.97 -23.39
C ALA A 258 -20.29 1.50 -22.14
N PRO A 259 -21.56 1.91 -22.26
CA PRO A 259 -22.36 2.37 -21.12
C PRO A 259 -22.27 1.40 -19.94
N GLY A 260 -22.13 1.94 -18.73
CA GLY A 260 -21.95 1.19 -17.49
C GLY A 260 -20.64 0.42 -17.32
N VAL A 261 -19.70 0.43 -18.27
CA VAL A 261 -18.37 -0.16 -18.07
C VAL A 261 -17.46 0.87 -17.40
N LEU A 262 -16.97 0.57 -16.19
CA LEU A 262 -16.07 1.43 -15.41
C LEU A 262 -14.59 1.11 -15.67
N TYR A 263 -14.29 -0.13 -16.03
CA TYR A 263 -12.94 -0.61 -16.33
C TYR A 263 -13.02 -1.76 -17.33
N ALA A 264 -12.10 -1.77 -18.30
CA ALA A 264 -11.89 -2.90 -19.20
C ALA A 264 -10.40 -3.03 -19.52
N HIS A 265 -9.90 -4.26 -19.48
CA HIS A 265 -8.53 -4.59 -19.82
C HIS A 265 -8.54 -5.88 -20.62
N ASP A 266 -8.00 -5.82 -21.83
CA ASP A 266 -7.71 -7.00 -22.61
C ASP A 266 -6.37 -7.56 -22.11
N PRO A 267 -6.34 -8.79 -21.54
CA PRO A 267 -5.08 -9.40 -21.16
C PRO A 267 -4.26 -9.69 -22.44
N ASP A 268 -3.35 -8.78 -22.79
CA ASP A 268 -2.45 -8.89 -23.94
C ASP A 268 -1.68 -10.23 -23.91
N GLY A 269 -2.17 -11.23 -24.64
CA GLY A 269 -1.43 -12.27 -25.37
C GLY A 269 -0.35 -13.11 -24.66
N SER A 270 -0.11 -12.95 -23.36
CA SER A 270 0.81 -13.75 -22.56
C SER A 270 0.22 -13.86 -21.16
N PRO A 271 -0.32 -15.02 -20.75
CA PRO A 271 -0.74 -15.17 -19.36
C PRO A 271 0.50 -15.02 -18.49
N GLU A 272 0.59 -13.94 -17.69
CA GLU A 272 1.26 -14.09 -16.40
C GLU A 272 0.64 -15.33 -15.73
N ASP A 273 1.42 -16.17 -15.06
CA ASP A 273 1.00 -17.46 -14.48
C ASP A 273 -0.09 -17.35 -13.38
N THR A 274 -0.84 -16.23 -13.33
CA THR A 274 -1.71 -15.76 -12.27
C THR A 274 -3.05 -15.24 -12.79
N ALA A 275 -4.01 -15.04 -11.88
CA ALA A 275 -5.31 -14.45 -12.19
C ALA A 275 -5.22 -12.93 -12.40
N CYS A 276 -6.08 -12.35 -13.21
CA CYS A 276 -6.16 -10.89 -13.41
C CYS A 276 -7.61 -10.41 -13.58
N VAL A 277 -7.90 -9.17 -13.17
CA VAL A 277 -9.19 -8.53 -13.43
C VAL A 277 -9.23 -8.00 -14.86
N THR A 278 -10.30 -8.32 -15.58
CA THR A 278 -10.51 -7.97 -16.99
C THR A 278 -11.57 -6.90 -17.17
N SER A 279 -12.58 -6.81 -16.28
CA SER A 279 -13.59 -5.76 -16.36
C SER A 279 -14.22 -5.41 -15.02
N LEU A 280 -14.76 -4.19 -14.94
CA LEU A 280 -15.68 -3.77 -13.89
C LEU A 280 -16.84 -3.02 -14.54
N GLU A 281 -18.06 -3.48 -14.30
CA GLU A 281 -19.28 -2.88 -14.82
C GLU A 281 -20.21 -2.48 -13.67
N MET A 282 -20.97 -1.42 -13.90
CA MET A 282 -22.00 -0.91 -13.01
C MET A 282 -23.36 -1.13 -13.67
N LEU A 283 -24.22 -1.87 -13.00
CA LEU A 283 -25.52 -2.29 -13.49
C LEU A 283 -26.61 -1.89 -12.49
N ALA A 284 -27.81 -1.64 -13.00
CA ALA A 284 -29.01 -1.58 -12.20
C ALA A 284 -29.41 -2.99 -11.72
N ALA A 285 -30.33 -3.06 -10.76
CA ALA A 285 -30.83 -4.33 -10.23
C ALA A 285 -31.48 -5.25 -11.29
N ASP A 286 -31.96 -4.66 -12.40
CA ASP A 286 -32.54 -5.39 -13.54
C ASP A 286 -31.49 -5.81 -14.60
N GLY A 287 -30.20 -5.55 -14.35
CA GLY A 287 -29.09 -5.89 -15.23
C GLY A 287 -28.81 -4.91 -16.36
N ARG A 288 -29.55 -3.78 -16.44
CA ARG A 288 -29.22 -2.72 -17.41
C ARG A 288 -27.95 -1.97 -16.99
N PRO A 289 -27.12 -1.51 -17.94
CA PRO A 289 -25.98 -0.66 -17.61
C PRO A 289 -26.41 0.62 -16.91
N LEU A 290 -25.62 1.04 -15.93
CA LEU A 290 -25.81 2.25 -15.16
C LEU A 290 -24.63 3.18 -15.38
N ASP A 291 -24.86 4.38 -15.90
CA ASP A 291 -23.80 5.35 -16.16
C ASP A 291 -23.35 6.10 -14.90
N GLU A 292 -24.23 6.19 -13.90
CA GLU A 292 -23.99 6.95 -12.68
C GLU A 292 -24.62 6.29 -11.45
N ALA A 293 -23.83 6.08 -10.38
CA ALA A 293 -24.35 5.65 -9.09
C ALA A 293 -25.02 6.83 -8.38
N ALA A 294 -26.02 6.59 -7.55
CA ALA A 294 -26.63 7.64 -6.74
C ALA A 294 -26.74 7.22 -5.27
N THR A 295 -26.68 8.20 -4.37
CA THR A 295 -26.79 7.97 -2.92
C THR A 295 -28.02 7.13 -2.56
N CYS A 296 -27.81 6.02 -1.85
CA CYS A 296 -28.83 5.06 -1.41
C CYS A 296 -29.70 4.48 -2.53
N ASN A 297 -29.19 4.42 -3.77
CA ASN A 297 -29.81 3.62 -4.83
C ASN A 297 -29.21 2.21 -4.87
N PRO A 298 -29.96 1.22 -5.40
CA PRO A 298 -29.39 -0.08 -5.71
C PRO A 298 -28.32 0.04 -6.80
N VAL A 299 -27.22 -0.70 -6.65
CA VAL A 299 -26.17 -0.82 -7.68
C VAL A 299 -25.59 -2.23 -7.64
N ARG A 300 -25.34 -2.79 -8.80
CA ARG A 300 -24.62 -4.06 -8.97
C ARG A 300 -23.27 -3.77 -9.63
N PHE A 301 -22.20 -4.23 -9.00
CA PHE A 301 -20.88 -4.25 -9.60
C PHE A 301 -20.59 -5.64 -10.16
N ARG A 302 -20.48 -5.76 -11.48
CA ARG A 302 -20.05 -7.00 -12.15
C ARG A 302 -18.55 -6.94 -12.38
N ILE A 303 -17.83 -7.88 -11.80
CA ILE A 303 -16.37 -7.95 -11.81
C ILE A 303 -15.96 -9.12 -12.70
N GLY A 304 -15.40 -8.81 -13.87
CA GLY A 304 -14.81 -9.79 -14.78
C GLY A 304 -13.35 -10.08 -14.42
N PHE A 305 -12.94 -11.34 -14.49
CA PHE A 305 -11.57 -11.76 -14.28
C PHE A 305 -11.22 -13.01 -15.08
N SER A 306 -9.94 -13.22 -15.32
CA SER A 306 -9.42 -14.40 -16.01
C SER A 306 -8.40 -15.14 -15.14
N THR A 307 -8.38 -16.47 -15.26
CA THR A 307 -7.45 -17.35 -14.55
C THR A 307 -6.72 -18.26 -15.53
N ALA A 308 -5.40 -18.36 -15.41
CA ALA A 308 -4.59 -19.28 -16.22
C ALA A 308 -4.52 -20.71 -15.65
N ARG A 309 -4.83 -20.87 -14.36
CA ARG A 309 -4.76 -22.15 -13.61
C ARG A 309 -5.96 -22.31 -12.68
N PRO A 310 -6.31 -23.55 -12.29
CA PRO A 310 -7.41 -23.76 -11.35
C PRO A 310 -7.07 -23.29 -9.94
N TYR A 311 -8.04 -22.68 -9.26
CA TYR A 311 -7.98 -22.31 -7.85
C TYR A 311 -9.05 -23.07 -7.07
N ARG A 312 -8.66 -23.74 -5.98
CA ARG A 312 -9.62 -24.47 -5.12
C ARG A 312 -10.41 -23.56 -4.18
N SER A 313 -9.83 -22.43 -3.83
CA SER A 313 -10.40 -21.42 -2.94
C SER A 313 -10.01 -20.06 -3.49
N PHE A 314 -11.00 -19.26 -3.85
CA PHE A 314 -10.82 -17.99 -4.53
C PHE A 314 -11.79 -16.96 -3.96
N SER A 315 -11.31 -15.72 -3.83
CA SER A 315 -12.12 -14.60 -3.38
C SER A 315 -11.91 -13.38 -4.25
N VAL A 316 -13.02 -12.73 -4.60
CA VAL A 316 -13.04 -11.44 -5.27
C VAL A 316 -13.36 -10.39 -4.22
N VAL A 317 -12.54 -9.34 -4.18
CA VAL A 317 -12.62 -8.24 -3.21
C VAL A 317 -12.95 -6.96 -3.96
N LEU A 318 -13.95 -6.24 -3.50
CA LEU A 318 -14.29 -4.89 -3.93
C LEU A 318 -14.04 -3.91 -2.78
N GLN A 319 -13.23 -2.90 -3.03
CA GLN A 319 -12.94 -1.84 -2.08
C GLN A 319 -13.48 -0.52 -2.62
N VAL A 320 -14.12 0.27 -1.76
CA VAL A 320 -14.44 1.66 -2.03
C VAL A 320 -13.71 2.53 -1.03
N SER A 321 -12.95 3.50 -1.53
CA SER A 321 -12.15 4.42 -0.74
C SER A 321 -12.54 5.87 -1.06
N THR A 322 -12.21 6.80 -0.16
CA THR A 322 -12.24 8.23 -0.48
C THR A 322 -11.26 8.57 -1.59
N ALA A 323 -11.38 9.75 -2.18
CA ALA A 323 -10.39 10.28 -3.12
C ALA A 323 -8.96 10.30 -2.54
N ASP A 324 -8.79 10.46 -1.22
CA ASP A 324 -7.47 10.45 -0.56
C ASP A 324 -6.99 9.03 -0.18
N GLY A 325 -7.70 7.97 -0.61
CA GLY A 325 -7.33 6.58 -0.38
C GLY A 325 -7.71 6.02 0.98
N VAL A 326 -8.61 6.66 1.73
CA VAL A 326 -9.12 6.10 2.99
C VAL A 326 -10.19 5.05 2.69
N PRO A 327 -10.03 3.77 3.10
CA PRO A 327 -11.01 2.72 2.83
C PRO A 327 -12.32 2.99 3.60
N LEU A 328 -13.45 2.91 2.89
CA LEU A 328 -14.80 3.08 3.45
C LEU A 328 -15.59 1.77 3.45
N ILE A 329 -15.54 1.05 2.33
CA ILE A 329 -16.22 -0.22 2.13
C ILE A 329 -15.17 -1.22 1.66
N LEU A 330 -15.16 -2.39 2.27
CA LEU A 330 -14.39 -3.54 1.79
C LEU A 330 -15.34 -4.73 1.83
N THR A 331 -15.75 -5.18 0.65
CA THR A 331 -16.58 -6.38 0.49
C THR A 331 -15.78 -7.45 -0.22
N SER A 332 -16.08 -8.70 0.07
CA SER A 332 -15.40 -9.83 -0.51
C SER A 332 -16.31 -11.05 -0.57
N THR A 333 -16.12 -11.90 -1.57
CA THR A 333 -16.88 -13.16 -1.64
C THR A 333 -16.55 -14.09 -0.47
N THR A 334 -15.44 -13.90 0.24
CA THR A 334 -15.21 -14.48 1.58
C THR A 334 -14.45 -13.47 2.45
N PRO A 335 -14.92 -13.14 3.66
CA PRO A 335 -15.86 -13.90 4.48
C PRO A 335 -17.35 -13.56 4.31
N ASP A 336 -17.69 -12.52 3.55
CA ASP A 336 -19.07 -11.97 3.56
C ASP A 336 -20.10 -12.93 2.96
N HIS A 337 -19.65 -13.80 2.03
CA HIS A 337 -20.40 -14.93 1.53
C HIS A 337 -19.71 -16.23 2.00
N GLN A 338 -20.43 -17.15 2.64
CA GLN A 338 -19.84 -18.33 3.32
C GLN A 338 -19.30 -19.42 2.38
N GLN A 339 -19.04 -19.13 1.11
CA GLN A 339 -18.58 -20.13 0.15
C GLN A 339 -17.41 -19.59 -0.67
N ALA A 340 -16.20 -20.01 -0.28
CA ALA A 340 -15.07 -19.97 -1.22
C ALA A 340 -15.45 -20.84 -2.42
N PHE A 341 -15.38 -20.27 -3.62
CA PHE A 341 -15.66 -21.02 -4.84
C PHE A 341 -14.34 -21.45 -5.49
N GLY A 342 -14.38 -22.63 -6.10
CA GLY A 342 -13.32 -23.06 -7.00
C GLY A 342 -13.50 -22.38 -8.35
N VAL A 343 -12.39 -22.03 -8.99
CA VAL A 343 -12.37 -21.40 -10.30
C VAL A 343 -11.48 -22.23 -11.23
N GLU A 344 -12.03 -22.68 -12.34
CA GLU A 344 -11.27 -23.34 -13.41
C GLU A 344 -10.59 -22.31 -14.32
N PRO A 345 -9.56 -22.67 -15.10
CA PRO A 345 -8.96 -21.76 -16.07
C PRO A 345 -9.98 -21.17 -17.05
N GLY A 346 -9.90 -19.87 -17.32
CA GLY A 346 -10.77 -19.17 -18.27
C GLY A 346 -11.24 -17.81 -17.76
N CYS A 347 -12.18 -17.21 -18.49
CA CYS A 347 -12.80 -15.94 -18.14
C CYS A 347 -14.08 -16.18 -17.33
N HIS A 348 -14.23 -15.44 -16.23
CA HIS A 348 -15.31 -15.56 -15.26
C HIS A 348 -15.80 -14.16 -14.86
N PHE A 349 -16.95 -14.11 -14.20
CA PHE A 349 -17.42 -12.89 -13.54
C PHE A 349 -18.11 -13.20 -12.21
N VAL A 350 -18.12 -12.21 -11.32
CA VAL A 350 -18.89 -12.22 -10.07
C VAL A 350 -19.65 -10.90 -9.93
N ASP A 351 -20.89 -10.99 -9.48
CA ASP A 351 -21.73 -9.82 -9.19
C ASP A 351 -21.71 -9.52 -7.69
N CYS A 352 -21.50 -8.24 -7.34
CA CYS A 352 -21.62 -7.70 -5.99
C CYS A 352 -22.79 -6.70 -5.95
N ASP A 353 -23.85 -7.09 -5.27
CA ASP A 353 -25.09 -6.32 -5.17
C ASP A 353 -25.13 -5.46 -3.90
N PHE A 354 -25.41 -4.17 -4.07
CA PHE A 354 -25.82 -3.27 -2.99
C PHE A 354 -27.28 -2.90 -3.20
N GLU A 355 -28.17 -3.29 -2.29
CA GLU A 355 -29.59 -2.89 -2.32
C GLU A 355 -29.77 -1.39 -2.08
N SER A 356 -28.88 -0.80 -1.28
CA SER A 356 -28.81 0.64 -1.03
C SER A 356 -27.35 1.04 -0.87
N PHE A 357 -26.78 1.65 -1.91
CA PHE A 357 -25.38 2.07 -1.91
C PHE A 357 -25.15 3.22 -0.92
N PRO A 358 -24.46 2.98 0.22
CA PRO A 358 -24.57 3.85 1.39
C PRO A 358 -23.58 5.03 1.35
N LEU A 359 -23.26 5.56 0.18
CA LEU A 359 -22.31 6.66 0.02
C LEU A 359 -23.03 7.98 -0.24
N ALA A 360 -22.53 9.04 0.40
CA ALA A 360 -22.96 10.39 0.11
C ALA A 360 -22.51 10.84 -1.29
N ALA A 361 -23.03 11.97 -1.76
CA ALA A 361 -22.64 12.50 -3.05
C ALA A 361 -21.15 12.90 -3.07
N GLY A 362 -20.41 12.49 -4.10
CA GLY A 362 -18.98 12.82 -4.22
C GLY A 362 -18.17 11.86 -5.08
N GLU A 363 -16.86 12.09 -5.06
CA GLU A 363 -15.86 11.29 -5.76
C GLU A 363 -15.27 10.21 -4.85
N TYR A 364 -15.22 8.99 -5.37
CA TYR A 364 -14.68 7.82 -4.69
C TYR A 364 -13.73 7.06 -5.61
N VAL A 365 -12.94 6.17 -5.02
CA VAL A 365 -12.02 5.30 -5.73
C VAL A 365 -12.44 3.85 -5.50
N LEU A 366 -12.63 3.11 -6.59
CA LEU A 366 -12.87 1.67 -6.56
C LEU A 366 -11.56 0.93 -6.70
N GLY A 367 -11.34 -0.05 -5.82
CA GLY A 367 -10.26 -1.01 -5.89
C GLY A 367 -10.81 -2.42 -6.03
N LEU A 368 -10.08 -3.29 -6.70
CA LEU A 368 -10.39 -4.70 -6.82
C LEU A 368 -9.22 -5.57 -6.37
N GLY A 369 -9.54 -6.77 -5.88
CA GLY A 369 -8.56 -7.78 -5.52
C GLY A 369 -9.05 -9.18 -5.86
N LEU A 370 -8.12 -10.03 -6.28
CA LEU A 370 -8.30 -11.46 -6.42
C LEU A 370 -7.39 -12.11 -5.38
N ALA A 371 -7.94 -12.96 -4.51
CA ALA A 371 -7.23 -13.50 -3.38
C ALA A 371 -7.48 -14.99 -3.19
N ILE A 372 -6.50 -15.68 -2.62
CA ILE A 372 -6.68 -16.97 -1.99
C ILE A 372 -7.01 -16.67 -0.52
N PRO A 373 -8.23 -16.97 -0.02
CA PRO A 373 -8.67 -16.62 1.32
C PRO A 373 -7.70 -17.06 2.41
N GLY A 374 -7.27 -16.12 3.26
CA GLY A 374 -6.35 -16.39 4.37
C GLY A 374 -4.90 -16.68 3.97
N VAL A 375 -4.55 -16.58 2.68
CA VAL A 375 -3.21 -16.85 2.17
C VAL A 375 -2.58 -15.58 1.59
N GLU A 376 -3.06 -15.11 0.43
CA GLU A 376 -2.46 -13.97 -0.29
C GLU A 376 -3.41 -13.35 -1.32
N TYR A 377 -3.08 -12.13 -1.78
CA TYR A 377 -3.66 -11.56 -3.00
C TYR A 377 -2.85 -12.06 -4.21
N VAL A 378 -3.52 -12.70 -5.17
CA VAL A 378 -2.91 -13.10 -6.45
C VAL A 378 -2.90 -11.96 -7.45
N TRP A 379 -3.83 -11.01 -7.30
CA TRP A 379 -3.88 -9.75 -8.03
C TRP A 379 -4.57 -8.71 -7.17
N ARG A 380 -4.11 -7.46 -7.21
CA ARG A 380 -4.72 -6.38 -6.44
C ARG A 380 -4.42 -5.03 -7.06
N ASP A 381 -5.45 -4.22 -7.19
CA ASP A 381 -5.35 -2.80 -7.51
C ASP A 381 -6.29 -2.02 -6.58
N GLU A 382 -5.74 -1.24 -5.67
CA GLU A 382 -6.52 -0.48 -4.69
C GLU A 382 -7.13 0.81 -5.29
N ALA A 383 -6.71 1.20 -6.50
CA ALA A 383 -7.14 2.43 -7.17
C ALA A 383 -7.43 2.17 -8.65
N LEU A 384 -8.30 1.19 -8.92
CA LEU A 384 -8.62 0.71 -10.26
C LEU A 384 -9.35 1.76 -11.10
N CYS A 385 -10.38 2.41 -10.55
CA CYS A 385 -11.10 3.48 -11.25
C CYS A 385 -11.81 4.42 -10.29
N ARG A 386 -12.28 5.56 -10.81
CA ARG A 386 -13.09 6.52 -10.04
C ARG A 386 -14.57 6.18 -10.15
N LEU A 387 -15.29 6.50 -9.08
CA LEU A 387 -16.74 6.41 -9.01
C LEU A 387 -17.29 7.74 -8.54
N HIS A 388 -18.07 8.39 -9.41
CA HIS A 388 -18.91 9.51 -9.00
C HIS A 388 -20.23 8.97 -8.43
N VAL A 389 -20.62 9.48 -7.25
CA VAL A 389 -21.93 9.22 -6.65
C VAL A 389 -22.76 10.49 -6.73
N ALA A 390 -23.83 10.44 -7.50
CA ALA A 390 -24.77 11.52 -7.70
C ALA A 390 -25.56 11.85 -6.43
N PRO A 391 -25.88 13.13 -6.21
CA PRO A 391 -26.69 13.56 -5.08
C PRO A 391 -28.14 13.06 -5.19
N ARG A 392 -28.64 12.49 -4.08
CA ARG A 392 -30.05 12.15 -3.90
C ARG A 392 -30.54 12.66 -2.56
N ASP A 393 -31.63 13.43 -2.56
CA ASP A 393 -32.26 13.90 -1.32
C ASP A 393 -33.08 12.79 -0.67
N ILE A 394 -32.39 11.96 0.11
CA ILE A 394 -32.99 10.83 0.83
C ILE A 394 -33.82 11.27 2.06
N TYR A 395 -33.74 12.54 2.45
CA TYR A 395 -34.45 13.08 3.62
C TYR A 395 -35.62 14.01 3.26
N GLY A 396 -35.80 14.35 1.98
CA GLY A 396 -36.82 15.31 1.53
C GLY A 396 -36.58 16.74 2.04
N SER A 397 -35.33 17.08 2.36
CA SER A 397 -34.94 18.36 2.96
C SER A 397 -34.53 19.44 1.95
N GLY A 398 -34.38 19.06 0.68
CA GLY A 398 -33.74 19.87 -0.36
C GLY A 398 -32.21 19.89 -0.28
N LEU A 399 -31.61 19.23 0.71
CA LEU A 399 -30.16 19.16 0.94
C LEU A 399 -29.70 17.70 0.95
N PRO A 400 -29.22 17.16 -0.19
CA PRO A 400 -28.76 15.79 -0.27
C PRO A 400 -27.50 15.56 0.59
N PRO A 401 -27.28 14.34 1.09
CA PRO A 401 -25.99 13.92 1.65
C PRO A 401 -24.83 14.30 0.73
N ALA A 402 -23.88 15.05 1.26
CA ALA A 402 -22.67 15.42 0.55
C ALA A 402 -21.43 14.95 1.33
N SER A 403 -20.46 14.43 0.59
CA SER A 403 -19.22 13.85 1.12
C SER A 403 -18.40 14.84 1.97
N ASN A 404 -18.60 16.15 1.80
CA ASN A 404 -18.00 17.19 2.63
C ASN A 404 -18.55 17.25 4.07
N ARG A 405 -19.67 16.59 4.37
CA ARG A 405 -20.34 16.62 5.68
C ARG A 405 -20.41 15.24 6.32
N TYR A 406 -20.63 14.19 5.53
CA TYR A 406 -20.60 12.80 5.97
C TYR A 406 -20.34 11.89 4.77
N LEU A 407 -19.48 10.88 4.93
CA LEU A 407 -19.06 9.98 3.85
C LEU A 407 -20.07 8.84 3.61
N VAL A 408 -20.72 8.40 4.68
CA VAL A 408 -21.72 7.33 4.68
C VAL A 408 -23.11 7.94 4.83
N ALA A 409 -23.97 7.69 3.86
CA ALA A 409 -25.38 8.08 3.88
C ALA A 409 -26.22 6.91 4.39
N SER A 410 -27.08 7.18 5.37
CA SER A 410 -28.00 6.20 5.93
C SER A 410 -29.40 6.78 6.08
N SER A 411 -30.39 6.05 5.57
CA SER A 411 -31.80 6.41 5.73
C SER A 411 -32.23 6.24 7.19
N HIS A 412 -32.77 7.28 7.79
CA HIS A 412 -33.23 7.29 9.18
C HIS A 412 -34.32 8.36 9.39
N HIS A 413 -35.05 8.24 10.50
CA HIS A 413 -36.11 9.18 10.86
C HIS A 413 -35.97 9.65 12.31
N TRP A 414 -36.40 10.87 12.59
CA TRP A 414 -36.44 11.45 13.92
C TRP A 414 -37.90 11.68 14.31
N SER A 415 -38.30 11.23 15.49
CA SER A 415 -39.63 11.53 16.05
C SER A 415 -39.47 12.20 17.41
N MET A 416 -40.28 13.22 17.67
CA MET A 416 -40.39 13.84 18.99
C MET A 416 -41.59 13.23 19.71
N PRO A 417 -41.40 12.42 20.76
CA PRO A 417 -42.53 11.96 21.56
C PRO A 417 -43.20 13.19 22.21
N ARG A 418 -44.54 13.27 22.14
CA ARG A 418 -45.31 14.35 22.79
C ARG A 418 -44.97 14.34 24.29
N LYS A 419 -44.82 15.54 24.89
CA LYS A 419 -44.68 15.70 26.35
C LYS A 419 -45.75 14.84 27.03
N CYS A 420 -45.33 13.98 27.97
CA CYS A 420 -46.24 13.27 28.86
C CYS A 420 -47.24 14.28 29.44
N ASP A 421 -48.53 13.96 29.33
CA ASP A 421 -49.52 14.42 30.30
C ASP A 421 -49.08 13.86 31.65
N VAL A 422 -48.22 14.59 32.34
CA VAL A 422 -48.03 14.44 33.78
C VAL A 422 -49.38 14.86 34.34
N GLN A 423 -50.27 13.88 34.56
CA GLN A 423 -51.47 14.08 35.34
C GLN A 423 -51.04 14.73 36.65
N GLU A 424 -51.38 16.00 36.78
CA GLU A 424 -51.44 16.73 38.03
C GLU A 424 -52.40 15.96 38.94
N GLY A 425 -51.85 15.05 39.75
CA GLY A 425 -52.51 14.51 40.91
C GLY A 425 -52.49 15.55 42.04
N GLU A 426 -53.13 16.70 41.85
CA GLU A 426 -53.53 17.57 42.95
C GLU A 426 -55.03 17.40 43.22
N ALA A 427 -55.31 16.84 44.39
CA ALA A 427 -56.39 17.19 45.31
C ALA A 427 -57.78 17.53 44.71
N SER A 428 -58.79 16.69 45.00
CA SER A 428 -59.70 16.91 46.15
C SER A 428 -61.05 16.19 46.00
N HIS A 429 -61.38 15.47 47.08
CA HIS A 429 -62.70 15.33 47.72
C HIS A 429 -63.83 14.53 47.03
N GLY A 430 -64.20 13.45 47.71
CA GLY A 430 -65.43 12.67 47.60
C GLY A 430 -65.42 11.57 48.64
#